data_AF-A0A7X3BZ20-F1
#
_entry.id   AF-A0A7X3BZ20-F1
#
_cell.length_a   1.000
_cell.length_b   1.000
_cell.length_c   1.000
_cell.angle_alpha   90.00
_cell.angle_beta   90.00
_cell.angle_gamma   90.00
#
_symmetry.space_group_name_H-M   'P 1'
#
loop_
_entity.id
_entity.type
_entity.pdbx_description
1 polymer ?
#
loop_
_entity_poly.entity_id
_entity_poly.type
_entity_poly.pdbx_seq_one_letter_code
_entity_poly.pdbx_strand_id
1 'polypeptide(L)'
;MDNKRLIHAVAGSGKTTKIIESIDPQKRNLILTYTETNQNTIRAKLIEKFGYIPESTFIFGVFEFLYSFCLVPYLGKRPKG
;
A
#
# COMPACT_ATOMS: atom_id res chain seq x y z
N MET A 1 -12.20 -5.46 -19.64
CA MET A 1 -12.67 -4.16 -19.11
C MET A 1 -11.90 -3.88 -17.83
N ASP A 2 -11.20 -2.74 -17.76
CA ASP A 2 -10.44 -2.36 -16.57
C ASP A 2 -11.36 -2.04 -15.38
N ASN A 3 -11.09 -2.64 -14.22
CA ASN A 3 -11.84 -2.38 -12.97
C ASN A 3 -11.29 -1.12 -12.26
N LYS A 4 -11.57 0.07 -12.80
CA LYS A 4 -11.20 1.36 -12.18
C LYS A 4 -12.33 1.83 -11.27
N ARG A 5 -12.02 2.16 -10.01
CA ARG A 5 -13.00 2.63 -9.01
C ARG A 5 -12.49 3.89 -8.31
N LEU A 6 -13.37 4.86 -8.11
CA LEU A 6 -13.15 6.05 -7.30
C LEU A 6 -14.14 6.03 -6.12
N ILE A 7 -13.64 6.23 -4.91
CA ILE A 7 -14.45 6.22 -3.68
C ILE A 7 -14.33 7.60 -3.01
N HIS A 8 -15.42 8.34 -2.95
CA HIS A 8 -15.50 9.59 -2.19
C HIS A 8 -15.81 9.28 -0.73
N ALA A 9 -15.05 9.86 0.21
CA ALA A 9 -15.16 9.48 1.60
C ALA A 9 -14.74 10.58 2.58
N VAL A 10 -15.61 10.88 3.53
CA VAL A 10 -15.42 11.88 4.60
C VAL A 10 -14.56 11.36 5.75
N ALA A 11 -14.09 12.24 6.63
CA ALA A 11 -13.40 11.82 7.86
C ALA A 11 -14.28 10.85 8.68
N GLY A 12 -13.67 9.84 9.29
CA GLY A 12 -14.39 8.84 10.09
C GLY A 12 -15.20 7.79 9.30
N SER A 13 -15.33 7.89 7.98
CA SER A 13 -16.20 7.00 7.18
C SER A 13 -15.68 5.57 6.96
N GLY A 14 -14.63 5.13 7.68
CA GLY A 14 -14.09 3.78 7.55
C GLY A 14 -13.23 3.51 6.29
N LYS A 15 -12.69 4.55 5.63
CA LYS A 15 -11.85 4.43 4.41
C LYS A 15 -10.83 3.29 4.46
N THR A 16 -9.97 3.31 5.48
CA THR A 16 -8.89 2.33 5.61
C THR A 16 -9.44 0.93 5.76
N THR A 17 -10.50 0.76 6.56
CA THR A 17 -11.15 -0.55 6.75
C THR A 17 -11.67 -1.10 5.41
N LYS A 18 -12.31 -0.25 4.60
CA LYS A 18 -12.80 -0.67 3.27
C LYS A 18 -11.68 -1.13 2.33
N ILE A 19 -10.53 -0.46 2.37
CA ILE A 19 -9.35 -0.88 1.60
C ILE A 19 -8.89 -2.26 2.07
N ILE A 20 -8.70 -2.46 3.39
CA ILE A 20 -8.24 -3.74 3.95
C ILE A 20 -9.23 -4.89 3.66
N GLU A 21 -10.53 -4.63 3.70
CA GLU A 21 -11.56 -5.60 3.34
C GLU A 21 -11.46 -6.06 1.89
N SER A 22 -11.04 -5.18 0.99
CA SER A 22 -10.93 -5.46 -0.45
C SER A 22 -9.68 -6.25 -0.85
N ILE A 23 -8.72 -6.44 0.07
CA ILE A 23 -7.47 -7.15 -0.20
C ILE A 23 -7.72 -8.66 -0.33
N ASP A 24 -7.25 -9.20 -1.45
CA ASP A 24 -7.20 -10.64 -1.72
C ASP A 24 -5.77 -11.14 -1.47
N PRO A 25 -5.53 -11.97 -0.43
CA PRO A 25 -4.19 -12.42 -0.07
C PRO A 25 -3.55 -13.34 -1.11
N GLN A 26 -4.32 -13.89 -2.05
CA GLN A 26 -3.81 -14.74 -3.14
C GLN A 26 -3.38 -13.94 -4.38
N LYS A 27 -3.65 -12.64 -4.41
CA LYS A 27 -3.29 -11.74 -5.52
C LYS A 27 -2.17 -10.80 -5.14
N ARG A 28 -1.52 -10.21 -6.14
CA ARG A 28 -0.59 -9.10 -5.92
C ARG A 28 -1.37 -7.84 -5.61
N ASN A 29 -1.10 -7.25 -4.45
CA ASN A 29 -1.72 -6.02 -3.98
C ASN A 29 -0.65 -4.94 -3.81
N LEU A 30 -0.93 -3.73 -4.28
CA LEU A 30 -0.10 -2.55 -4.06
C LEU A 30 -0.94 -1.47 -3.37
N ILE A 31 -0.52 -1.07 -2.18
CA ILE A 31 -1.14 0.01 -1.42
C ILE A 31 -0.16 1.17 -1.33
N LEU A 32 -0.55 2.33 -1.85
CA LEU A 32 0.20 3.57 -1.77
C LEU A 32 -0.48 4.55 -0.81
N THR A 33 0.30 5.20 0.04
CA THR A 33 -0.20 6.27 0.92
C THR A 33 0.87 7.33 1.16
N TYR A 34 0.44 8.49 1.67
CA TYR A 34 1.30 9.68 1.75
C TYR A 34 2.08 9.81 3.07
N THR A 35 1.58 9.25 4.17
CA THR A 35 2.20 9.41 5.49
C THR A 35 2.62 8.09 6.09
N GLU A 36 3.69 8.09 6.87
CA GLU A 36 4.18 6.90 7.59
C GLU A 36 3.14 6.38 8.60
N THR A 37 2.43 7.28 9.29
CA THR A 37 1.34 6.93 10.20
C THR A 37 0.24 6.13 9.48
N ASN A 38 -0.12 6.52 8.25
CA ASN A 38 -1.10 5.77 7.46
C ASN A 38 -0.55 4.40 7.05
N GLN A 39 0.73 4.32 6.65
CA GLN A 39 1.35 3.04 6.30
C GLN A 39 1.32 2.07 7.49
N ASN A 40 1.72 2.54 8.67
CA ASN A 40 1.77 1.73 9.88
C ASN A 40 0.37 1.30 10.32
N THR A 41 -0.62 2.18 10.20
CA THR A 41 -2.03 1.83 10.46
C THR A 41 -2.53 0.75 9.51
N ILE A 42 -2.19 0.83 8.21
CA ILE A 42 -2.56 -0.17 7.20
C ILE A 42 -1.88 -1.52 7.53
N ARG A 43 -0.59 -1.51 7.86
CA ARG A 43 0.16 -2.71 8.27
C ARG A 43 -0.48 -3.37 9.49
N ALA A 44 -0.77 -2.60 10.54
CA ALA A 44 -1.41 -3.11 11.75
C ALA A 44 -2.77 -3.75 11.45
N LYS A 45 -3.63 -3.10 10.65
CA LYS A 45 -4.94 -3.66 10.28
C LYS A 45 -4.87 -4.89 9.39
N LEU A 46 -3.85 -5.00 8.54
CA LEU A 46 -3.63 -6.23 7.76
C LEU A 46 -3.23 -7.39 8.68
N ILE A 47 -2.33 -7.15 9.63
CA ILE A 47 -1.93 -8.14 10.64
C ILE A 47 -3.12 -8.52 11.52
N GLU A 48 -3.93 -7.56 11.95
CA GLU A 48 -5.16 -7.82 12.71
C GLU A 48 -6.13 -8.73 11.94
N LYS A 49 -6.33 -8.48 10.65
CA LYS A 49 -7.26 -9.25 9.81
C LYS A 49 -6.74 -10.64 9.44
N PHE A 50 -5.48 -10.75 9.06
CA PHE A 50 -4.93 -11.97 8.45
C PHE A 50 -3.95 -12.72 9.37
N GLY A 51 -3.57 -12.15 10.51
CA GLY A 51 -2.51 -12.64 11.39
C GLY A 51 -1.09 -12.28 10.93
N TYR A 52 -0.94 -11.80 9.69
CA TYR A 52 0.32 -11.43 9.04
C TYR A 52 0.03 -10.45 7.90
N ILE A 53 1.08 -9.91 7.28
CA ILE A 53 0.96 -9.19 5.99
C ILE A 53 1.12 -10.22 4.88
N PRO A 54 0.13 -10.45 4.01
CA PRO A 54 0.27 -11.41 2.91
C PRO A 54 1.50 -11.11 2.05
N GLU A 55 2.29 -12.14 1.70
CA GLU A 55 3.58 -11.98 1.01
C GLU A 55 3.49 -11.19 -0.30
N SER A 56 2.37 -11.33 -1.01
CA SER A 56 2.08 -10.63 -2.26
C SER A 56 1.49 -9.22 -2.07
N THR A 57 1.48 -8.69 -0.85
CA THR A 57 0.94 -7.36 -0.53
C THR A 57 2.05 -6.38 -0.18
N PHE A 58 2.20 -5.36 -1.02
CA PHE A 58 3.21 -4.31 -0.87
C PHE A 58 2.57 -3.01 -0.40
N ILE A 59 3.15 -2.39 0.63
CA ILE A 59 2.67 -1.15 1.22
C ILE A 59 3.83 -0.16 1.18
N PHE A 60 3.65 0.93 0.45
CA PHE A 60 4.69 1.94 0.27
C PHE A 60 4.17 3.35 0.59
N GLY A 61 5.08 4.20 1.04
CA GLY A 61 4.94 5.64 0.88
C GLY A 61 4.99 6.00 -0.61
N VAL A 62 4.26 7.04 -1.04
CA VAL A 62 4.34 7.49 -2.45
C VAL A 62 5.78 7.81 -2.86
N PHE A 63 6.53 8.53 -2.03
CA PHE A 63 7.94 8.83 -2.31
C PHE A 63 8.81 7.58 -2.32
N GLU A 64 8.60 6.68 -1.35
CA GLU A 64 9.32 5.41 -1.25
C GLU A 64 9.11 4.54 -2.50
N PHE A 65 7.88 4.46 -3.00
CA PHE A 65 7.54 3.75 -4.22
C PHE A 65 8.22 4.37 -5.44
N LEU A 66 8.08 5.69 -5.62
CA LEU A 66 8.69 6.38 -6.75
C LEU A 66 10.22 6.25 -6.74
N TYR A 67 10.84 6.40 -5.58
CA TYR A 67 12.28 6.28 -5.44
C TYR A 67 12.75 4.83 -5.63
N SER A 68 12.26 3.90 -4.80
CA SER A 68 12.79 2.54 -4.73
C SER A 68 12.34 1.65 -5.88
N PHE A 69 11.11 1.82 -6.36
CA PHE A 69 10.53 0.99 -7.42
C PHE A 69 10.62 1.65 -8.80
N CYS A 70 10.38 2.96 -8.90
CA CYS A 70 10.36 3.63 -10.21
C CYS A 70 11.71 4.21 -10.63
N LEU A 71 12.57 4.65 -9.71
CA LEU A 71 13.81 5.34 -10.05
C LEU A 71 15.05 4.45 -9.91
N VAL A 72 15.30 3.91 -8.72
CA VAL A 72 16.52 3.16 -8.39
C VAL A 72 16.83 2.01 -9.36
N PRO A 73 15.86 1.22 -9.86
CA PRO A 73 16.16 0.14 -10.80
C PRO A 73 16.77 0.59 -12.13
N TYR A 74 16.59 1.86 -12.49
CA TYR A 74 17.15 2.45 -13.71
C TYR A 74 18.48 3.18 -13.45
N LEU A 75 18.95 3.22 -12.20
CA LEU A 75 20.26 3.76 -11.87
C LEU A 75 21.31 2.64 -12.00
N GLY A 76 22.36 2.88 -12.78
CA GLY A 76 23.46 1.91 -12.95
C GLY A 76 24.25 1.59 -11.68
N LYS A 77 23.96 2.28 -10.58
CA LYS A 77 24.42 1.99 -9.22
C LYS A 77 23.37 2.44 -8.23
N ARG A 78 23.20 1.68 -7.13
CA ARG A 78 22.30 2.09 -6.04
C ARG A 78 22.88 3.33 -5.35
N PRO A 79 22.13 4.43 -5.20
CA PRO A 79 22.61 5.62 -4.52
C PRO A 79 22.97 5.28 -3.08
N LYS A 80 24.09 5.81 -2.59
CA LYS A 80 24.40 5.81 -1.16
C LYS A 80 23.64 6.99 -0.56
N GLY A 81 22.49 6.70 0.02
CA GLY A 81 21.81 7.59 0.97
C GLY A 81 22.36 7.34 2.36
#